data_AF-A0A8J8TBV5-F1
#
_entry.id   AF-A0A8J8TBV5-F1
#
_cell.length_a   1.000
_cell.length_b   1.000
_cell.length_c   1.000
_cell.angle_alpha   90.00
_cell.angle_beta   90.00
_cell.angle_gamma   90.00
#
_symmetry.space_group_name_H-M   'P 1'
#
loop_
_entity.id
_entity.type
_entity.pdbx_description
1 polymer ?
#
loop_
_entity_poly.entity_id
_entity_poly.type
_entity_poly.pdbx_seq_one_letter_code
_entity_poly.pdbx_strand_id
1 'polypeptide(L)' 'MDIPNQAGIGAILIVVGVLLFLPGVSGPADAVTLATLFAGSALLTAGTYLFGTSEGGRPV' A
#
# COMPACT_ATOMS: atom_id res chain seq x y z
N MET A 1 18.82 12.80 4.14
CA MET A 1 18.07 11.93 5.07
C MET A 1 18.12 10.55 4.44
N ASP A 2 18.96 9.66 4.96
CA ASP A 2 19.10 8.30 4.42
C ASP A 2 17.89 7.48 4.86
N ILE A 3 16.86 7.46 4.02
CA ILE A 3 15.69 6.61 4.26
C ILE A 3 16.15 5.16 4.11
N PRO A 4 15.96 4.29 5.12
CA PRO A 4 16.24 2.87 4.97
C PRO A 4 15.53 2.36 3.71
N ASN A 5 16.23 1.61 2.86
CA ASN A 5 15.69 1.17 1.57
C ASN A 5 14.29 0.54 1.71
N GLN A 6 14.07 -0.20 2.81
CA GLN A 6 12.78 -0.78 3.17
C GLN A 6 11.68 0.25 3.45
N ALA A 7 11.97 1.34 4.18
CA ALA A 7 11.01 2.41 4.44
C ALA A 7 10.60 3.12 3.13
N GLY A 8 11.58 3.37 2.25
CA GLY A 8 11.33 3.99 0.95
C GLY A 8 10.41 3.12 0.08
N ILE A 9 10.68 1.81 0.03
CA ILE A 9 9.82 0.85 -0.67
C ILE A 9 8.42 0.82 -0.05
N GLY A 10 8.32 0.76 1.29
CA GLY A 10 7.04 0.77 2.00
C GLY A 10 6.19 1.99 1.68
N ALA A 11 6.80 3.18 1.68
CA ALA A 11 6.11 4.42 1.32
C ALA A 11 5.58 4.41 -0.12
N ILE A 12 6.36 3.91 -1.09
CA ILE A 12 5.94 3.79 -2.49
C ILE A 12 4.75 2.85 -2.61
N LEU A 13 4.79 1.69 -1.96
CA LEU A 13 3.70 0.71 -1.98
C LEU A 13 2.41 1.26 -1.39
N ILE A 14 2.48 2.06 -0.32
CA ILE A 14 1.32 2.75 0.26
C ILE A 14 0.71 3.69 -0.79
N VAL A 15 1.51 4.54 -1.43
CA VAL A 15 1.01 5.50 -2.44
C VAL A 15 0.35 4.77 -3.61
N VAL A 16 0.99 3.74 -4.16
CA VAL A 16 0.44 2.95 -5.27
C VAL A 16 -0.84 2.24 -4.84
N GLY A 17 -0.86 1.66 -3.63
CA GLY A 17 -2.03 0.99 -3.08
C GLY A 17 -3.22 1.93 -2.94
N VAL A 18 -3.03 3.15 -2.43
CA VAL A 18 -4.10 4.17 -2.33
C VAL A 18 -4.63 4.56 -3.72
N LEU A 19 -3.75 4.75 -4.70
CA LEU A 19 -4.18 5.11 -6.06
C LEU A 19 -5.06 4.03 -6.71
N LEU A 20 -4.84 2.75 -6.38
CA LEU A 20 -5.67 1.65 -6.88
C LEU A 20 -7.09 1.61 -6.28
N PHE A 21 -7.38 2.40 -5.25
CA PHE A 21 -8.74 2.58 -4.73
C PHE A 21 -9.57 3.59 -5.53
N LEU A 22 -8.95 4.40 -6.41
CA LEU A 22 -9.66 5.44 -7.18
C LEU A 22 -10.83 4.89 -8.02
N PRO A 23 -10.73 3.75 -8.72
CA PRO A 23 -11.85 3.20 -9.49
C PRO A 23 -13.06 2.88 -8.61
N GLY A 24 -12.83 2.43 -7.37
CA GLY A 24 -13.88 2.09 -6.40
C GLY A 24 -14.72 3.28 -5.91
N VAL A 25 -14.31 4.52 -6.23
CA VAL A 25 -15.07 5.74 -5.91
C VAL A 25 -16.16 6.01 -6.94
N SER A 26 -16.06 5.45 -8.15
CA SER A 26 -16.85 5.88 -9.32
C SER A 26 -18.16 5.13 -9.59
N GLY A 27 -18.59 4.22 -8.71
CA GLY A 27 -19.89 3.53 -8.84
C GLY A 27 -19.86 2.04 -8.49
N PRO A 28 -20.84 1.24 -8.94
CA PRO A 28 -20.94 -0.17 -8.59
C PRO A 28 -19.72 -0.96 -9.08
N ALA A 29 -19.19 -1.82 -8.21
CA ALA A 29 -17.96 -2.56 -8.47
C ALA A 29 -18.19 -3.67 -9.49
N ASP A 30 -17.52 -3.58 -10.63
CA ASP A 30 -17.35 -4.67 -11.57
C ASP A 30 -16.13 -5.54 -11.20
N ALA A 31 -15.92 -6.64 -11.94
CA ALA A 31 -14.83 -7.56 -11.65
C ALA A 31 -13.44 -6.89 -11.70
N VAL A 32 -13.26 -5.89 -12.58
CA VAL A 32 -12.00 -5.14 -12.71
C VAL A 32 -11.79 -4.27 -11.47
N THR A 33 -12.83 -3.55 -11.03
CA THR A 33 -12.80 -2.72 -9.82
C THR A 33 -12.48 -3.57 -8.58
N LEU A 34 -13.10 -4.74 -8.46
CA LEU A 34 -12.81 -5.66 -7.35
C LEU A 34 -11.35 -6.16 -7.38
N ALA A 35 -10.82 -6.49 -8.56
CA ALA A 35 -9.44 -6.91 -8.71
C ALA A 35 -8.44 -5.80 -8.35
N THR A 36 -8.70 -4.55 -8.77
CA THR A 36 -7.84 -3.41 -8.44
C THR A 36 -7.90 -3.08 -6.95
N LEU A 37 -9.08 -3.15 -6.32
CA LEU A 37 -9.24 -2.95 -4.87
C LEU A 37 -8.52 -4.04 -4.08
N PHE A 38 -8.63 -5.29 -4.51
CA PHE A 38 -7.90 -6.41 -3.90
C PHE A 38 -6.39 -6.20 -3.98
N ALA A 39 -5.86 -5.90 -5.17
CA ALA A 39 -4.43 -5.61 -5.36
C ALA A 39 -3.99 -4.39 -4.53
N GLY A 40 -4.80 -3.33 -4.50
CA GLY A 40 -4.57 -2.13 -3.69
C GLY A 40 -4.46 -2.46 -2.20
N SER A 41 -5.36 -3.30 -1.67
CA SER A 41 -5.33 -3.71 -0.26
C SER A 41 -4.08 -4.51 0.10
N ALA A 42 -3.63 -5.41 -0.79
CA ALA A 42 -2.41 -6.18 -0.61
C ALA A 42 -1.17 -5.27 -0.61
N LEU A 43 -1.10 -4.31 -1.53
CA LEU A 43 0.00 -3.34 -1.61
C LEU A 43 0.03 -2.42 -0.39
N LEU A 44 -1.12 -1.95 0.07
CA LEU A 44 -1.23 -1.18 1.32
C LEU A 44 -0.74 -1.98 2.52
N THR A 45 -1.13 -3.25 2.63
CA THR A 45 -0.72 -4.15 3.72
C THR A 45 0.79 -4.36 3.72
N ALA A 46 1.37 -4.66 2.55
CA ALA A 46 2.81 -4.84 2.42
C ALA A 46 3.56 -3.53 2.67
N GLY A 47 3.04 -2.41 2.16
CA GLY A 47 3.63 -1.09 2.31
C GLY A 47 3.68 -0.63 3.76
N THR A 48 2.57 -0.76 4.50
CA THR A 48 2.52 -0.41 5.93
C THR A 48 3.39 -1.33 6.76
N TYR A 49 3.46 -2.62 6.45
CA TYR A 49 4.37 -3.54 7.14
C TYR A 49 5.83 -3.14 6.94
N LEU A 50 6.27 -2.92 5.69
CA LEU A 50 7.66 -2.58 5.40
C LEU A 50 8.04 -1.21 5.96
N PHE A 51 7.14 -0.24 5.89
CA PHE A 51 7.33 1.08 6.45
C PHE A 51 7.36 1.06 7.99
N GLY A 52 6.45 0.32 8.63
CA GLY A 52 6.38 0.23 10.10
C GLY A 52 7.47 -0.62 10.74
N THR A 53 8.12 -1.50 9.97
CA THR A 53 9.22 -2.37 10.44
C THR A 53 10.59 -1.95 9.91
N SER A 54 10.70 -0.77 9.28
CA SER A 54 11.95 -0.33 8.66
C SER A 54 13.06 0.05 9.64
N GLU A 55 12.70 0.32 10.89
CA GLU A 55 13.64 0.54 11.98
C GLU A 55 13.72 -0.72 12.84
N GLY A 56 14.92 -1.11 13.27
CA GLY A 56 15.16 -2.32 14.08
C GLY A 56 14.58 -2.28 15.52
N GLY A 57 13.64 -1.37 15.79
CA GLY A 57 12.87 -1.27 17.02
C GLY A 57 11.62 -2.15 17.00
N ARG A 58 10.99 -2.33 18.17
CA ARG A 58 9.77 -3.13 18.31
C ARG A 58 8.70 -2.63 17.32
N PRO A 59 8.12 -3.49 16.47
CA PRO A 59 6.96 -3.11 15.69
C PRO A 59 5.85 -2.70 16.68
N VAL A 60 5.34 -1.48 16.58
CA VAL A 60 4.15 -1.03 17.31
C VAL A 60 2.93 -1.03 16.39
#